data_AF-A0A4S1XC39-F1
#
_entry.id   AF-A0A4S1XC39-F1
#
_cell.length_a   1.000
_cell.length_b   1.000
_cell.length_c   1.000
_cell.angle_alpha   90.00
_cell.angle_beta   90.00
_cell.angle_gamma   90.00
#
_symmetry.space_group_name_H-M   'P 1'
#
loop_
_entity.id
_entity.type
_entity.pdbx_description
1 polymer ?
#
loop_
_entity_poly.entity_id
_entity_poly.type
_entity_poly.pdbx_seq_one_letter_code
_entity_poly.pdbx_strand_id
1 'polypeptide(L)'
;MSTPIAPIAGGVSIDTSRLASSDNLEAAGKRFEAIFTGMMLKSMRSAKLGDGLFDSKASEQFRDMQDQQLAQAMAAHAPIGIGKAMTEFLARNASLAPRAEGSDTP
;
A
#
# COMPACT_ATOMS: atom_id res chain seq x y z
N MET A 1 -43.58 17.26 28.88
CA MET A 1 -43.17 15.91 28.44
C MET A 1 -42.50 16.07 27.07
N SER A 2 -41.16 16.19 27.05
CA SER A 2 -40.37 16.28 25.81
C SER A 2 -39.36 15.15 25.83
N THR A 3 -39.49 14.21 24.90
CA THR A 3 -38.55 13.10 24.70
C THR A 3 -37.34 13.60 23.92
N PRO A 4 -36.10 13.36 24.37
CA PRO A 4 -34.91 13.65 23.57
C PRO A 4 -34.72 12.60 22.48
N ILE A 5 -34.42 13.06 21.27
CA ILE A 5 -34.10 12.25 20.09
C ILE A 5 -32.59 11.94 20.15
N ALA A 6 -32.22 10.67 20.20
CA ALA A 6 -30.81 10.24 20.20
C ALA A 6 -30.16 10.45 18.82
N PRO A 7 -28.89 10.90 18.74
CA PRO A 7 -28.19 11.07 17.48
C PRO A 7 -27.70 9.72 16.95
N ILE A 8 -28.00 9.42 15.68
CA ILE A 8 -27.42 8.28 14.94
C ILE A 8 -25.97 8.59 14.57
N ALA A 9 -25.04 8.38 15.51
CA ALA A 9 -23.61 8.39 15.21
C ALA A 9 -23.17 7.04 14.61
N GLY A 10 -23.63 6.77 13.39
CA GLY A 10 -23.11 5.67 12.56
C GLY A 10 -21.74 6.06 11.99
N GLY A 11 -20.71 6.05 12.84
CA GLY A 11 -19.32 6.20 12.40
C GLY A 11 -18.94 5.04 11.49
N VAL A 12 -18.45 5.35 10.29
CA VAL A 12 -17.81 4.39 9.39
C VAL A 12 -16.68 3.71 10.16
N SER A 13 -16.95 2.51 10.66
CA SER A 13 -15.95 1.70 11.34
C SER A 13 -14.98 1.21 10.27
N ILE A 14 -13.87 1.91 10.12
CA ILE A 14 -12.69 1.43 9.42
C ILE A 14 -12.18 0.27 10.26
N ASP A 15 -12.65 -0.93 9.93
CA ASP A 15 -12.37 -2.17 10.64
C ASP A 15 -10.91 -2.55 10.41
N THR A 16 -10.00 -1.83 11.09
CA THR A 16 -8.54 -2.02 11.07
C THR A 16 -8.18 -3.47 11.44
N SER A 17 -9.09 -4.17 12.11
CA SER A 17 -9.07 -5.62 12.36
C SER A 17 -8.86 -6.45 11.09
N ARG A 18 -9.42 -6.05 9.94
CA ARG A 18 -9.27 -6.75 8.65
C ARG A 18 -7.89 -6.52 8.03
N LEU A 19 -7.32 -5.35 8.31
CA LEU A 19 -5.92 -5.03 8.01
C LEU A 19 -4.96 -5.74 8.98
N ALA A 20 -5.40 -6.20 10.15
CA ALA A 20 -4.53 -6.78 11.17
C ALA A 20 -4.19 -8.27 10.98
N SER A 21 -4.82 -8.97 10.02
CA SER A 21 -4.35 -10.31 9.67
C SER A 21 -2.99 -10.16 8.99
N SER A 22 -1.93 -10.75 9.58
CA SER A 22 -0.55 -10.67 9.08
C SER A 22 -0.45 -11.02 7.59
N ASP A 23 -1.26 -11.98 7.14
CA ASP A 23 -1.31 -12.44 5.75
C ASP A 23 -1.84 -11.35 4.79
N ASN A 24 -2.82 -10.55 5.23
CA ASN A 24 -3.33 -9.43 4.44
C ASN A 24 -2.32 -8.28 4.37
N LEU A 25 -1.57 -8.03 5.45
CA LEU A 25 -0.49 -7.05 5.45
C LEU A 25 0.64 -7.50 4.54
N GLU A 26 1.08 -8.75 4.62
CA GLU A 26 2.15 -9.25 3.76
C GLU A 26 1.78 -9.16 2.27
N ALA A 27 0.56 -9.56 1.89
CA ALA A 27 0.07 -9.44 0.53
C ALA A 27 -0.01 -7.97 0.06
N ALA A 28 -0.44 -7.05 0.93
CA ALA A 28 -0.46 -5.63 0.65
C ALA A 28 0.96 -5.06 0.48
N GLY A 29 1.91 -5.48 1.32
CA GLY A 29 3.32 -5.10 1.25
C GLY A 29 3.96 -5.50 -0.08
N LYS A 30 3.74 -6.74 -0.53
CA LYS A 30 4.24 -7.22 -1.84
C LYS A 30 3.70 -6.40 -3.01
N ARG A 31 2.40 -6.07 -2.97
CA ARG A 31 1.77 -5.23 -4.01
C ARG A 31 2.30 -3.80 -4.00
N PHE A 32 2.48 -3.23 -2.82
CA PHE A 32 3.07 -1.90 -2.65
C PHE A 32 4.50 -1.86 -3.19
N GLU A 33 5.32 -2.86 -2.86
CA GLU A 33 6.70 -2.97 -3.32
C GLU A 33 6.79 -3.11 -4.85
N ALA A 34 5.87 -3.85 -5.49
CA ALA A 34 5.81 -3.94 -6.95
C ALA A 34 5.54 -2.57 -7.61
N ILE A 35 4.61 -1.79 -7.06
CA ILE A 35 4.31 -0.43 -7.56
C ILE A 35 5.51 0.48 -7.36
N PHE A 36 6.11 0.46 -6.16
CA PHE A 36 7.26 1.29 -5.83
C PHE A 36 8.49 0.96 -6.69
N THR A 37 8.78 -0.33 -6.89
CA THR A 37 9.86 -0.79 -7.75
C THR A 37 9.61 -0.36 -9.20
N GLY A 38 8.37 -0.46 -9.70
CA GLY A 38 8.00 0.06 -11.01
C GLY A 38 8.20 1.57 -11.13
N MET A 39 7.81 2.35 -10.11
CA MET A 39 8.05 3.80 -10.08
C MET A 39 9.55 4.12 -10.06
N MET A 40 10.35 3.42 -9.26
CA MET A 40 11.81 3.58 -9.19
C MET A 40 12.45 3.30 -10.55
N LEU A 41 12.13 2.16 -11.18
CA LEU A 41 12.64 1.80 -12.51
C LEU A 41 12.25 2.85 -13.56
N LYS A 42 11.01 3.34 -13.52
CA LYS A 42 10.52 4.41 -14.38
C LYS A 42 11.28 5.71 -14.16
N SER A 43 11.47 6.14 -12.91
CA SER A 43 12.24 7.35 -12.57
C SER A 43 13.70 7.26 -13.00
N MET A 44 14.36 6.12 -12.78
CA MET A 44 15.75 5.90 -13.24
C MET A 44 15.85 5.97 -14.77
N ARG A 45 14.86 5.44 -15.49
CA ARG A 45 14.81 5.48 -16.96
C ARG A 45 14.50 6.89 -17.47
N SER A 46 13.53 7.59 -16.90
CA SER A 46 13.25 8.99 -17.21
C SER A 46 14.46 9.90 -16.96
N ALA A 47 15.28 9.60 -15.96
CA ALA A 47 16.53 10.35 -15.70
C ALA A 47 17.66 10.03 -16.70
N LYS A 48 17.64 8.85 -17.35
CA LYS A 48 18.66 8.39 -18.31
C LYS A 48 18.31 8.70 -19.77
N LEU A 49 17.02 8.77 -20.11
CA LEU A 49 16.54 9.11 -21.45
C LEU A 49 16.52 10.63 -21.63
N GLY A 50 17.69 11.24 -21.77
CA GLY A 50 17.80 12.55 -22.41
C GLY A 50 17.36 12.41 -23.88
N ASP A 51 16.33 13.17 -24.27
CA ASP A 51 15.79 13.37 -25.62
C ASP A 51 16.10 12.26 -26.65
N GLY A 52 15.39 11.14 -26.53
CA GLY A 52 15.34 10.13 -27.58
C GLY A 52 14.42 10.58 -28.70
N LEU A 53 14.93 11.36 -29.67
CA LEU A 53 14.22 11.83 -30.87
C LEU A 53 13.59 10.72 -31.75
N PHE A 54 13.83 9.45 -31.39
CA PHE A 54 13.41 8.24 -32.10
C PHE A 54 12.47 7.33 -31.27
N ASP A 55 12.12 7.69 -30.03
CA ASP A 55 11.15 6.89 -29.27
C ASP A 55 9.73 7.18 -29.78
N SER A 56 9.05 6.13 -30.23
CA SER A 56 7.67 6.22 -30.70
C SER A 56 6.72 5.89 -29.55
N LYS A 57 5.52 6.47 -29.53
CA LYS A 57 4.49 6.14 -28.53
C LYS A 57 4.19 4.63 -28.43
N ALA A 58 4.36 3.89 -29.52
CA ALA A 58 4.21 2.43 -29.54
C ALA A 58 5.35 1.71 -28.82
N SER A 59 6.60 2.16 -28.94
CA SER A 59 7.74 1.58 -28.23
C SER A 59 7.69 1.91 -26.75
N GLU A 60 7.24 3.11 -26.37
CA GLU A 60 6.97 3.48 -24.97
C GLU A 60 5.93 2.54 -24.34
N GLN A 61 4.79 2.31 -24.99
CA GLN A 61 3.75 1.43 -24.47
C GLN A 61 4.23 0.00 -24.28
N PHE A 62 5.00 -0.54 -25.23
CA PHE A 62 5.57 -1.88 -25.13
C PHE A 62 6.57 -1.98 -23.96
N ARG A 63 7.40 -0.95 -23.78
CA ARG A 63 8.37 -0.87 -22.69
C ARG A 63 7.69 -0.71 -21.34
N ASP A 64 6.62 0.09 -21.24
CA ASP A 64 5.83 0.22 -20.02
C ASP A 64 5.23 -1.15 -19.62
N MET A 65 4.71 -1.93 -20.57
CA MET A 65 4.23 -3.30 -20.27
C MET A 65 5.35 -4.25 -19.84
N GLN A 66 6.51 -4.17 -20.49
CA GLN A 66 7.69 -4.96 -20.11
C GLN A 66 8.16 -4.60 -18.69
N ASP A 67 8.23 -3.31 -18.38
CA ASP A 67 8.65 -2.81 -17.07
C ASP A 67 7.63 -3.21 -15.98
N GLN A 68 6.34 -3.26 -16.29
CA GLN A 68 5.31 -3.79 -15.38
C GLN A 68 5.55 -5.27 -15.04
N GLN A 69 5.81 -6.11 -16.05
CA GLN A 69 6.12 -7.52 -15.81
C GLN A 69 7.43 -7.70 -15.04
N LEU A 70 8.45 -6.91 -15.39
CA LEU A 70 9.74 -6.92 -14.70
C LEU A 70 9.59 -6.51 -13.23
N ALA A 71 8.84 -5.44 -12.95
CA ALA A 71 8.59 -4.97 -11.58
C ALA A 71 7.83 -6.03 -10.75
N GLN A 72 6.86 -6.72 -11.34
CA GLN A 72 6.16 -7.83 -10.69
C GLN A 72 7.11 -8.99 -10.37
N ALA A 73 7.97 -9.37 -11.33
CA ALA A 73 8.95 -10.44 -11.13
C ALA A 73 10.00 -10.08 -10.06
N MET A 74 10.47 -8.83 -10.05
CA MET A 74 11.43 -8.33 -9.05
C MET A 74 10.80 -8.31 -7.66
N ALA A 75 9.56 -7.84 -7.51
CA ALA A 75 8.86 -7.85 -6.22
C ALA A 75 8.60 -9.27 -5.70
N ALA A 76 8.45 -10.26 -6.59
CA ALA A 76 8.25 -11.66 -6.21
C ALA A 76 9.56 -12.38 -5.83
N HIS A 77 10.64 -12.14 -6.58
CA HIS A 77 11.87 -12.95 -6.49
C HIS A 77 13.07 -12.24 -5.83
N ALA A 78 13.09 -10.91 -5.84
CA ALA A 78 14.18 -10.11 -5.28
C ALA A 78 13.64 -8.83 -4.61
N PRO A 79 12.83 -8.96 -3.54
CA PRO A 79 12.31 -7.81 -2.82
C PRO A 79 13.45 -7.01 -2.19
N ILE A 80 13.38 -5.69 -2.32
CA ILE A 80 14.31 -4.72 -1.73
C ILE A 80 14.00 -4.53 -0.22
N GLY A 81 12.81 -4.94 0.22
CA GLY A 81 12.37 -4.93 1.61
C GLY A 81 11.48 -3.75 1.98
N ILE A 82 11.11 -2.91 1.01
CA ILE A 82 10.31 -1.71 1.25
C ILE A 82 8.86 -2.08 1.60
N GLY A 83 8.32 -3.13 0.96
CA GLY A 83 6.99 -3.64 1.28
C GLY A 83 6.90 -4.15 2.73
N LYS A 84 7.94 -4.85 3.17
CA LYS A 84 8.04 -5.36 4.55
C LYS A 84 8.20 -4.24 5.58
N ALA A 85 9.03 -3.24 5.30
CA ALA A 85 9.19 -2.09 6.20
C ALA A 85 7.88 -1.30 6.38
N MET A 86 7.09 -1.15 5.30
CA MET A 86 5.78 -0.49 5.34
C MET A 86 4.77 -1.28 6.19
N THR A 87 4.72 -2.61 6.03
CA THR A 87 3.78 -3.45 6.80
C THR A 87 4.14 -3.52 8.27
N GLU A 88 5.43 -3.57 8.60
CA GLU A 88 5.92 -3.48 9.98
C GLU A 88 5.60 -2.12 10.61
N PHE A 89 5.77 -1.02 9.88
CA PHE A 89 5.38 0.31 10.34
C PHE A 89 3.88 0.39 10.63
N LEU A 90 3.04 -0.12 9.71
CA LEU A 90 1.59 -0.10 9.88
C LEU A 90 1.12 -1.02 11.02
N ALA A 91 1.70 -2.21 11.15
CA ALA A 91 1.41 -3.14 12.24
C ALA A 91 1.79 -2.55 13.60
N ARG A 92 2.95 -1.91 13.70
CA ARG A 92 3.39 -1.19 14.91
C ARG A 92 2.45 -0.04 15.24
N ASN A 93 2.01 0.73 14.25
CA ASN A 93 1.08 1.83 14.48
C ASN A 93 -0.33 1.36 14.87
N ALA A 94 -0.77 0.22 14.33
CA ALA A 94 -2.04 -0.42 14.72
C ALA A 94 -2.00 -0.96 16.17
N SER A 95 -0.84 -1.45 16.63
CA SER A 95 -0.65 -1.88 18.02
C SER A 95 -0.61 -0.73 19.04
N LEU A 96 -0.40 0.51 18.57
CA LEU A 96 -0.40 1.74 19.38
C LEU A 96 -1.79 2.38 19.47
N ALA A 97 -2.81 1.85 18.79
CA ALA A 97 -4.18 2.28 18.97
C ALA A 97 -4.65 1.86 20.38
N PRO A 98 -5.14 2.79 21.22
CA PRO A 98 -5.53 2.46 22.58
C PRO A 98 -6.62 1.40 22.52
N ARG A 99 -6.33 0.22 23.10
CA ARG A 99 -7.37 -0.76 23.42
C ARG A 99 -8.35 -0.04 24.33
N ALA A 100 -9.51 0.32 23.79
CA ALA A 100 -10.59 0.89 24.58
C ALA A 100 -10.83 -0.09 25.75
N GLU A 101 -10.42 0.33 26.95
CA GLU A 101 -10.68 -0.34 28.21
C GLU A 101 -12.20 -0.36 28.41
N GLY A 102 -12.81 -1.42 27.90
CA GLY A 102 -14.05 -1.95 28.45
C GLY A 102 -13.69 -2.78 29.67
N SER A 103 -13.63 -2.14 30.83
CA SER A 103 -13.74 -2.79 32.14
C SER A 103 -14.48 -1.80 33.02
N ASP A 104 -15.80 -1.94 33.12
CA ASP A 104 -16.38 -2.75 34.19
C ASP A 104 -15.87 -2.29 35.56
N THR A 105 -16.69 -1.49 36.23
CA THR A 105 -16.55 -1.22 37.66
C THR A 105 -17.95 -1.19 38.27
N PRO A 106 -18.09 -1.67 39.51
CA PRO A 106 -19.21 -2.51 40.00
C PRO A 106 -20.54 -1.80 40.24
#